data_AF-A0A2A5CY02-F1
#
_entry.id   AF-A0A2A5CY02-F1
#
_cell.length_a   1.000
_cell.length_b   1.000
_cell.length_c   1.000
_cell.angle_alpha   90.00
_cell.angle_beta   90.00
_cell.angle_gamma   90.00
#
_symmetry.space_group_name_H-M   'P 1'
#
loop_
_entity.id
_entity.type
_entity.pdbx_description
1 polymer ?
#
loop_
_entity_poly.entity_id
_entity_poly.type
_entity_poly.pdbx_seq_one_letter_code
_entity_poly.pdbx_strand_id
1 'polypeptide(L)'
;MKIIRPYNYQKKEKKFLKKHPELIKQYVKTLKLLSLDLAHPSLRLHEIKHKQCHSISINMQYRVLLTLKFLNKDEVLLIDVGDHDVYTH
;
A
#
# COMPACT_ATOMS: atom_id res chain seq x y z
N MET A 1 -4.61 12.23 9.21
CA MET A 1 -3.91 11.74 8.00
C MET A 1 -4.87 11.51 6.83
N LYS A 2 -4.56 12.06 5.66
CA LYS A 2 -5.35 12.05 4.43
C LYS A 2 -4.67 11.18 3.37
N ILE A 3 -5.44 10.26 2.79
CA ILE A 3 -4.96 9.30 1.81
C ILE A 3 -5.42 9.72 0.41
N ILE A 4 -4.48 10.12 -0.43
CA ILE A 4 -4.72 10.54 -1.81
C ILE A 4 -4.61 9.31 -2.71
N ARG A 5 -5.69 9.06 -3.46
CA ARG A 5 -5.84 7.93 -4.38
C ARG A 5 -5.97 8.45 -5.81
N PRO A 6 -4.86 8.60 -6.56
CA PRO A 6 -4.93 9.10 -7.92
C PRO A 6 -5.70 8.12 -8.81
N TYR A 7 -6.27 8.61 -9.90
CA TYR A 7 -7.10 7.80 -10.80
C TYR A 7 -6.35 6.57 -11.36
N ASN A 8 -5.06 6.73 -11.66
CA ASN A 8 -4.20 5.63 -12.11
C ASN A 8 -4.05 4.54 -11.04
N TYR A 9 -3.96 4.93 -9.77
CA TYR A 9 -3.93 3.99 -8.66
C TYR A 9 -5.27 3.27 -8.50
N GLN A 10 -6.39 3.99 -8.54
CA GLN A 10 -7.72 3.39 -8.43
C GLN A 10 -7.98 2.33 -9.53
N LYS A 11 -7.46 2.54 -10.74
CA LYS A 11 -7.52 1.52 -11.81
C LYS A 11 -6.78 0.24 -11.44
N LYS A 12 -5.58 0.35 -10.85
CA LYS A 12 -4.77 -0.79 -10.40
C LYS A 12 -5.40 -1.48 -9.19
N GLU A 13 -5.80 -0.70 -8.19
CA GLU A 13 -6.53 -1.15 -7.00
C GLU A 13 -7.75 -1.99 -7.39
N LYS A 14 -8.62 -1.47 -8.27
CA LYS A 14 -9.79 -2.23 -8.73
C LYS A 14 -9.42 -3.54 -9.42
N LYS A 15 -8.37 -3.56 -10.26
CA LYS A 15 -7.91 -4.79 -10.92
C LYS A 15 -7.35 -5.80 -9.92
N PHE A 16 -6.57 -5.32 -8.96
CA PHE A 16 -5.95 -6.12 -7.91
C PHE A 16 -7.01 -6.74 -6.98
N LEU A 17 -7.92 -5.92 -6.46
CA LEU A 17 -9.00 -6.38 -5.57
C LEU A 17 -9.98 -7.33 -6.28
N LYS A 18 -10.18 -7.18 -7.60
CA LYS A 18 -10.96 -8.14 -8.39
C LYS A 18 -10.27 -9.50 -8.53
N LYS A 19 -8.95 -9.52 -8.68
CA LYS A 19 -8.15 -10.77 -8.73
C LYS A 19 -8.04 -11.43 -7.36
N HIS A 20 -8.01 -10.64 -6.30
CA HIS A 20 -7.82 -11.12 -4.93
C HIS A 20 -8.89 -10.59 -3.98
N PRO A 21 -10.14 -11.09 -4.09
CA PRO A 21 -11.24 -10.64 -3.25
C PRO A 21 -10.99 -10.92 -1.75
N GLU A 22 -10.24 -11.98 -1.43
CA GLU A 22 -9.83 -12.32 -0.06
C GLU A 22 -8.99 -11.23 0.60
N LEU A 23 -8.19 -10.50 -0.19
CA LEU A 23 -7.31 -9.45 0.29
C LEU A 23 -8.02 -8.12 0.51
N ILE A 24 -9.26 -7.95 0.04
CA ILE A 24 -10.04 -6.72 0.25
C ILE A 24 -10.14 -6.38 1.74
N LYS A 25 -10.41 -7.39 2.58
CA LYS A 25 -10.51 -7.19 4.03
C LYS A 25 -9.19 -6.71 4.63
N GLN A 26 -8.08 -7.33 4.25
CA GLN A 26 -6.74 -6.95 4.74
C GLN A 26 -6.35 -5.56 4.23
N TYR A 27 -6.57 -5.28 2.95
CA TYR A 27 -6.31 -3.98 2.33
C TYR A 27 -7.08 -2.84 3.03
N VAL A 28 -8.37 -3.01 3.27
CA VAL A 28 -9.18 -2.02 4.01
C VAL A 28 -8.68 -1.85 5.43
N LYS A 29 -8.29 -2.95 6.11
CA LYS A 29 -7.70 -2.88 7.46
C LYS A 29 -6.38 -2.11 7.45
N THR A 30 -5.52 -2.34 6.46
CA THR A 30 -4.26 -1.60 6.27
C THR A 30 -4.52 -0.12 6.08
N LEU A 31 -5.47 0.28 5.22
CA LEU A 31 -5.81 1.70 5.03
C LEU A 31 -6.35 2.35 6.31
N LYS A 32 -7.17 1.63 7.09
CA LYS A 32 -7.66 2.12 8.39
C LYS A 32 -6.51 2.31 9.38
N LEU A 33 -5.64 1.30 9.51
CA LEU A 33 -4.46 1.37 10.37
C LEU A 33 -3.55 2.52 9.93
N LEU A 34 -3.28 2.66 8.64
CA LEU A 34 -2.48 3.74 8.08
C LEU A 34 -3.03 5.12 8.47
N SER A 35 -4.37 5.29 8.48
CA SER A 35 -5.00 6.55 8.89
C SER A 35 -4.97 6.81 10.41
N LEU A 36 -4.79 5.76 11.21
CA LEU A 36 -4.76 5.81 12.67
C LEU A 36 -3.31 6.00 13.17
N ASP A 37 -2.41 5.14 12.72
CA ASP A 37 -1.01 5.13 13.13
C ASP A 37 -0.11 4.60 12.01
N LEU A 38 0.87 5.42 11.63
CA LEU A 38 1.81 5.12 10.54
C LEU A 38 2.92 4.15 10.96
N ALA A 39 3.27 4.15 12.25
CA ALA A 39 4.36 3.38 12.80
C ALA A 39 3.92 2.01 13.31
N HIS A 40 2.67 1.62 13.04
CA HIS A 40 2.10 0.43 13.64
C HIS A 40 2.89 -0.82 13.21
N PRO A 41 3.33 -1.69 14.13
CA PRO A 41 4.19 -2.84 13.80
C PRO A 41 3.54 -3.80 12.79
N SER A 42 2.20 -3.88 12.76
CA SER A 42 1.47 -4.69 11.76
C SER A 42 1.53 -4.14 10.33
N LEU A 43 1.78 -2.84 10.13
CA LEU A 43 1.92 -2.26 8.78
C LEU A 43 3.25 -2.65 8.14
N ARG A 44 4.27 -3.04 8.94
CA ARG A 44 5.60 -3.39 8.45
C ARG A 44 6.08 -2.39 7.40
N LEU A 45 6.07 -1.11 7.80
CA LEU A 45 6.42 -0.01 6.92
C LEU A 45 7.91 -0.12 6.56
N HIS A 46 8.20 -0.35 5.30
CA HIS A 46 9.56 -0.40 4.78
C HIS A 46 9.86 0.87 3.97
N GLU A 47 10.86 1.63 4.40
CA GLU A 47 11.33 2.78 3.63
C GLU A 47 12.23 2.33 2.48
N ILE A 48 11.90 2.78 1.27
CA ILE A 48 12.72 2.62 0.07
C ILE A 48 13.54 3.90 -0.10
N LYS A 49 14.73 3.91 0.54
CA LYS A 49 15.65 5.05 0.55
C LYS A 49 15.92 5.63 -0.85
N HIS A 50 16.07 4.77 -1.85
CA HIS A 50 16.39 5.16 -3.22
C HIS A 50 15.23 5.90 -3.95
N LYS A 51 13.98 5.72 -3.52
CA LYS A 51 12.80 6.29 -4.19
C LYS A 51 12.04 7.31 -3.34
N GLN A 52 12.49 7.57 -2.11
CA GLN A 52 11.78 8.40 -1.13
C GLN A 52 10.30 8.00 -1.01
N CYS A 53 10.06 6.69 -1.01
CA CYS A 53 8.73 6.08 -0.90
C CYS A 53 8.77 5.01 0.18
N HIS A 54 7.60 4.62 0.68
CA HIS A 54 7.47 3.53 1.63
C HIS A 54 6.59 2.43 1.05
N SER A 55 6.85 1.21 1.46
CA SER A 55 6.06 0.04 1.09
C SER A 55 5.54 -0.67 2.33
N ILE A 56 4.28 -1.08 2.27
CA ILE A 56 3.60 -1.80 3.35
C ILE A 56 3.29 -3.20 2.86
N SER A 57 3.71 -4.20 3.63
CA SER A 57 3.36 -5.59 3.36
C SER A 57 1.97 -5.89 3.91
N ILE A 58 0.97 -5.99 3.02
CA ILE A 58 -0.41 -6.32 3.39
C ILE A 58 -0.54 -7.81 3.72
N ASN A 59 0.15 -8.65 2.95
CA ASN A 59 0.14 -10.07 3.16
C ASN A 59 1.48 -10.67 2.70
N MET A 60 2.20 -11.34 3.61
CA MET A 60 3.49 -11.94 3.30
C MET A 60 3.38 -13.23 2.49
N GLN A 61 2.31 -14.01 2.68
CA GLN A 61 2.11 -15.26 1.93
C GLN A 61 1.88 -14.96 0.45
N TYR A 62 1.09 -13.92 0.16
CA TYR A 62 0.84 -13.46 -1.21
C TYR A 62 1.82 -12.36 -1.68
N ARG A 63 2.82 -12.01 -0.85
CA ARG A 63 3.80 -10.94 -1.09
C ARG A 63 3.18 -9.62 -1.59
N VAL A 64 2.05 -9.23 -1.01
CA VAL A 64 1.30 -8.05 -1.45
C VAL A 64 1.88 -6.81 -0.82
N LEU A 65 2.33 -5.90 -1.68
CA LEU A 65 2.94 -4.64 -1.31
C LEU A 65 2.03 -3.47 -1.70
N LEU A 66 1.88 -2.55 -0.76
CA LEU A 66 1.27 -1.25 -0.99
C LEU A 66 2.37 -0.19 -0.96
N THR A 67 2.68 0.37 -2.13
CA THR A 67 3.65 1.45 -2.23
C THR A 67 2.95 2.79 -2.08
N LEU A 68 3.48 3.62 -1.19
CA LEU A 68 2.98 4.93 -0.89
C LEU A 68 4.10 5.95 -0.75
N LYS A 69 3.76 7.22 -0.88
CA LYS A 69 4.70 8.34 -0.72
C LYS A 69 4.09 9.36 0.21
N PHE A 70 4.86 9.81 1.20
CA PHE A 70 4.46 10.94 2.02
C PHE A 70 4.62 12.22 1.21
N LEU A 71 3.53 12.96 1.06
CA LEU A 71 3.57 14.30 0.46
C LEU A 71 3.81 15.35 1.54
N ASN A 72 3.14 15.20 2.69
CA ASN A 72 3.22 16.09 3.85
C ASN A 72 3.16 15.26 5.15
N LYS A 73 3.27 15.92 6.32
CA LYS A 73 3.12 15.27 7.65
C LYS A 73 1.79 14.50 7.79
N ASP A 74 0.74 15.00 7.16
CA ASP A 74 -0.61 14.45 7.23
C ASP A 74 -1.15 13.94 5.90
N GLU A 75 -0.36 13.91 4.82
CA GLU A 75 -0.83 13.49 3.51
C GLU A 75 0.03 12.39 2.91
N VAL A 76 -0.62 11.32 2.46
CA VAL A 76 0.03 10.20 1.80
C VAL A 76 -0.60 9.95 0.44
N LEU A 77 0.24 9.72 -0.55
CA LEU A 77 -0.14 9.37 -1.91
C LEU A 77 0.05 7.88 -2.12
N LEU A 78 -1.01 7.17 -2.51
CA LEU A 78 -0.88 5.78 -2.93
C LEU A 78 -0.34 5.72 -4.36
N ILE A 79 0.78 5.03 -4.52
CA ILE A 79 1.53 4.95 -5.79
C ILE A 79 1.17 3.67 -6.52
N ASP A 80 1.23 2.53 -5.83
CA ASP A 80 1.03 1.21 -6.43
C ASP A 80 0.52 0.18 -5.41
N VAL A 81 -0.19 -0.83 -5.91
CA VAL A 81 -0.68 -1.97 -5.13
C VAL A 81 -0.61 -3.21 -5.99
N GLY A 82 0.13 -4.21 -5.51
CA GLY A 82 0.39 -5.43 -6.27
C GLY A 82 1.24 -6.42 -5.49
N ASP A 83 1.44 -7.58 -6.08
CA ASP A 83 2.39 -8.58 -5.59
C ASP A 83 3.84 -8.18 -5.90
N HIS A 84 4.79 -8.61 -5.06
CA HIS A 84 6.22 -8.40 -5.25
C HIS A 84 6.78 -9.17 -6.47
N ASP A 85 6.01 -10.08 -7.08
CA ASP A 85 6.52 -10.91 -8.18
C ASP A 85 6.89 -10.07 -9.41
N VAL A 86 6.34 -8.86 -9.53
CA VAL A 86 6.60 -7.92 -10.64
C VAL A 86 8.01 -7.31 -10.64
N TYR A 87 8.84 -7.52 -9.60
CA TYR A 87 10.23 -7.02 -9.57
C TYR A 87 11.31 -8.08 -9.81
N THR A 88 10.94 -9.32 -10.14
CA THR A 88 11.92 -10.32 -10.60
C THR A 88 11.70 -10.51 -12.09
N HIS A 89 12.57 -9.92 -12.91
CA HIS A 89 13.16 -10.37 -14.18
C HIS A 89 13.81 -9.17 -14.88
#